data_AF-A0A5S9PEC3-F1
#
_entry.id   AF-A0A5S9PEC3-F1
#
_cell.length_a   1.000
_cell.length_b   1.000
_cell.length_c   1.000
_cell.angle_alpha   90.00
_cell.angle_beta   90.00
_cell.angle_gamma   90.00
#
_symmetry.space_group_name_H-M   'P 1'
#
loop_
_entity.id
_entity.type
_entity.pdbx_description
1 polymer ?
#
loop_
_entity_poly.entity_id
_entity_poly.type
_entity_poly.pdbx_seq_one_letter_code
_entity_poly.pdbx_strand_id
1 'polypeptide(L)'
;MGDPRLDLLDLYVFQSPADPSRTALILTANPEGEALHPGAVYRLAIDHNGDLRNDIAFSFVFSAPVEGRQTVDVYLAVGNQASAIAAVGSRIFGDVEVSFDAAPPKTVASGGFCFFAGARSDPAFVDLDGTGRDSRAQANVVAMMIELPNSYLSADPDVRIWARCSLLSGDEWVHADRIGHPWIGNLITTEETRDEFNAGEPNRDRERWIGQLIELMARTGGYTREEAISAINAEGTLPDVLTYNPSRPAQYPNGRTLTDDVAGHRIAFLTKKAPPSPGLSPHTDILPEIPYLGAPH
;
A
#
# COMPACT_ATOMS: atom_id res chain seq x y z
N MET A 1 10.35 -14.60 0.47
CA MET A 1 11.73 -14.78 -0.07
C MET A 1 12.86 -14.23 0.84
N GLY A 2 12.56 -13.71 2.04
CA GLY A 2 13.58 -13.38 3.05
C GLY A 2 14.49 -12.18 2.73
N ASP A 3 14.26 -11.50 1.61
CA ASP A 3 14.94 -10.25 1.24
C ASP A 3 14.03 -9.07 1.60
N PRO A 4 14.36 -8.27 2.63
CA PRO A 4 13.49 -7.19 3.11
C PRO A 4 13.24 -6.11 2.05
N ARG A 5 14.10 -6.00 1.03
CA ARG A 5 13.92 -5.06 -0.08
C ARG A 5 12.67 -5.37 -0.90
N LEU A 6 12.12 -6.57 -0.80
CA LEU A 6 10.93 -7.01 -1.54
C LEU A 6 9.64 -6.87 -0.73
N ASP A 7 9.75 -6.60 0.57
CA ASP A 7 8.62 -6.52 1.48
C ASP A 7 7.87 -5.19 1.28
N LEU A 8 6.56 -5.28 1.07
CA LEU A 8 5.66 -4.14 1.08
C LEU A 8 5.19 -3.92 2.53
N LEU A 9 5.09 -2.66 2.94
CA LEU A 9 4.64 -2.33 4.29
C LEU A 9 3.22 -1.82 4.29
N ASP A 10 2.97 -0.71 3.60
CA ASP A 10 1.70 -0.02 3.65
C ASP A 10 1.32 0.66 2.33
N LEU A 11 0.01 0.75 2.12
CA LEU A 11 -0.61 1.46 1.02
C LEU A 11 -1.45 2.61 1.58
N TYR A 12 -1.24 3.82 1.06
CA TYR A 12 -2.00 5.02 1.39
C TYR A 12 -2.64 5.61 0.14
N VAL A 13 -3.89 6.04 0.29
CA VAL A 13 -4.70 6.62 -0.79
C VAL A 13 -5.55 7.74 -0.19
N PHE A 14 -5.27 8.98 -0.57
CA PHE A 14 -5.99 10.13 -0.03
C PHE A 14 -5.98 11.32 -1.01
N GLN A 15 -6.94 12.23 -0.84
CA GLN A 15 -6.94 13.50 -1.58
C GLN A 15 -5.75 14.35 -1.15
N SER A 16 -5.06 15.01 -2.08
CA SER A 16 -3.99 15.93 -1.72
C SER A 16 -4.54 17.04 -0.81
N PRO A 17 -3.94 17.26 0.38
CA PRO A 17 -4.31 18.37 1.25
C PRO A 17 -4.14 19.74 0.60
N ALA A 18 -3.18 19.89 -0.30
CA ALA A 18 -2.89 21.12 -1.02
C ALA A 18 -3.80 21.32 -2.25
N ASP A 19 -4.27 20.23 -2.88
CA ASP A 19 -5.16 20.27 -4.04
C ASP A 19 -6.18 19.10 -4.04
N PRO A 20 -7.40 19.31 -3.53
CA PRO A 20 -8.43 18.27 -3.46
C PRO A 20 -8.88 17.71 -4.82
N SER A 21 -8.49 18.34 -5.95
CA SER A 21 -8.72 17.79 -7.29
C SER A 21 -7.74 16.68 -7.68
N ARG A 22 -6.78 16.39 -6.80
CA ARG A 22 -5.71 15.40 -6.98
C ARG A 22 -5.75 14.36 -5.86
N THR A 23 -5.29 13.16 -6.19
CA THR A 23 -5.14 12.04 -5.27
C THR A 23 -3.66 11.70 -5.14
N ALA A 24 -3.21 11.41 -3.92
CA ALA A 24 -1.92 10.83 -3.62
C ALA A 24 -2.07 9.31 -3.42
N LEU A 25 -1.23 8.55 -4.12
CA LEU A 25 -1.04 7.11 -3.95
C LEU A 25 0.38 6.88 -3.43
N ILE A 26 0.51 6.23 -2.28
CA ILE A 26 1.82 5.96 -1.67
C ILE A 26 1.91 4.48 -1.35
N LEU A 27 2.90 3.82 -1.93
CA LEU A 27 3.32 2.47 -1.56
C LEU A 27 4.62 2.55 -0.77
N THR A 28 4.67 1.98 0.43
CA THR A 28 5.90 1.86 1.20
C THR A 28 6.46 0.44 1.10
N ALA A 29 7.77 0.34 0.99
CA ALA A 29 8.51 -0.91 0.87
C ALA A 29 9.84 -0.81 1.62
N ASN A 30 10.47 -1.95 1.89
CA ASN A 30 11.74 -2.05 2.61
C ASN A 30 11.75 -1.38 4.01
N PRO A 31 11.57 -2.15 5.10
CA PRO A 31 11.54 -1.62 6.47
C PRO A 31 12.89 -1.05 6.96
N GLU A 32 13.96 -1.23 6.19
CA GLU A 32 15.28 -0.68 6.52
C GLU A 32 15.47 0.75 5.97
N GLY A 33 14.56 1.24 5.10
CA GLY A 33 14.72 2.55 4.45
C GLY A 33 15.88 2.61 3.46
N GLU A 34 16.40 1.47 3.01
CA GLU A 34 17.53 1.35 2.08
C GLU A 34 17.11 0.99 0.66
N ALA A 35 18.08 0.86 -0.26
CA ALA A 35 17.84 0.58 -1.67
C ALA A 35 16.90 -0.60 -1.94
N LEU A 36 16.01 -0.44 -2.92
CA LEU A 36 15.08 -1.48 -3.36
C LEU A 36 15.74 -2.47 -4.32
N HIS A 37 15.10 -3.62 -4.54
CA HIS A 37 15.67 -4.70 -5.33
C HIS A 37 15.65 -4.37 -6.83
N PRO A 38 16.79 -4.39 -7.55
CA PRO A 38 16.85 -3.96 -8.95
C PRO A 38 16.17 -4.91 -9.95
N GLY A 39 16.01 -6.18 -9.58
CA GLY A 39 15.28 -7.17 -10.37
C GLY A 39 13.77 -7.21 -10.13
N ALA A 40 13.25 -6.34 -9.27
CA ALA A 40 11.85 -6.35 -8.87
C ALA A 40 11.00 -5.29 -9.60
N VAL A 41 9.72 -5.58 -9.72
CA VAL A 41 8.66 -4.66 -10.14
C VAL A 41 7.76 -4.43 -8.94
N TYR A 42 7.77 -3.21 -8.43
CA TYR A 42 6.83 -2.73 -7.42
C TYR A 42 5.67 -2.06 -8.14
N ARG A 43 4.45 -2.44 -7.82
CA ARG A 43 3.26 -2.00 -8.58
C ARG A 43 2.21 -1.42 -7.68
N LEU A 44 1.65 -0.29 -8.09
CA LEU A 44 0.31 0.17 -7.71
C LEU A 44 -0.66 -0.20 -8.83
N ALA A 45 -1.73 -0.91 -8.49
CA ALA A 45 -2.74 -1.38 -9.41
C ALA A 45 -4.11 -0.84 -9.04
N ILE A 46 -4.88 -0.43 -10.06
CA ILE A 46 -6.16 0.25 -9.91
C ILE A 46 -7.19 -0.48 -10.78
N ASP A 47 -8.29 -0.88 -10.17
CA ASP A 47 -9.53 -1.32 -10.80
C ASP A 47 -10.55 -0.18 -10.68
N HIS A 48 -11.04 0.32 -11.81
CA HIS A 48 -12.04 1.38 -11.84
C HIS A 48 -13.41 0.92 -12.35
N ASN A 49 -13.55 -0.36 -12.70
CA ASN A 49 -14.78 -0.93 -13.25
C ASN A 49 -15.48 -1.94 -12.31
N GLY A 50 -14.80 -2.35 -11.24
CA GLY A 50 -15.32 -3.22 -10.18
C GLY A 50 -15.19 -4.72 -10.45
N ASP A 51 -14.51 -5.15 -11.51
CA ASP A 51 -14.26 -6.56 -11.82
C ASP A 51 -13.06 -7.16 -11.07
N LEU A 52 -12.38 -6.35 -10.25
CA LEU A 52 -11.20 -6.69 -9.46
C LEU A 52 -10.01 -7.13 -10.32
N ARG A 53 -9.91 -6.57 -11.53
CA ARG A 53 -8.76 -6.68 -12.42
C ARG A 53 -8.17 -5.31 -12.69
N ASN A 54 -6.87 -5.29 -12.96
CA ASN A 54 -6.16 -4.04 -13.13
C ASN A 54 -6.54 -3.40 -14.46
N ASP A 55 -7.07 -2.19 -14.40
CA ASP A 55 -7.31 -1.31 -15.55
C ASP A 55 -6.16 -0.31 -15.74
N ILE A 56 -5.53 0.12 -14.64
CA ILE A 56 -4.39 1.03 -14.62
C ILE A 56 -3.33 0.45 -13.69
N ALA A 57 -2.07 0.51 -14.10
CA ALA A 57 -0.95 0.12 -13.26
C ALA A 57 0.23 1.08 -13.39
N PHE A 58 0.76 1.52 -12.24
CA PHE A 58 2.06 2.18 -12.13
C PHE A 58 3.08 1.14 -11.66
N SER A 59 4.12 0.93 -12.46
CA SER A 59 5.22 0.00 -12.14
C SER A 59 6.50 0.77 -11.91
N PHE A 60 7.15 0.53 -10.78
CA PHE A 60 8.43 1.12 -10.37
C PHE A 60 9.54 0.07 -10.53
N VAL A 61 10.57 0.40 -11.30
CA VAL A 61 11.73 -0.48 -11.53
C VAL A 61 12.99 0.28 -11.17
N PHE A 62 13.80 -0.31 -10.29
CA PHE A 62 14.96 0.35 -9.73
C PHE A 62 16.26 -0.10 -10.41
N SER A 63 17.21 0.81 -10.55
CA SER A 63 18.56 0.47 -11.00
C SER A 63 19.29 -0.36 -9.94
N ALA A 64 20.37 -1.04 -10.34
CA ALA A 64 21.33 -1.54 -9.36
C ALA A 64 21.86 -0.36 -8.51
N PRO A 65 21.94 -0.50 -7.18
CA PRO A 65 22.53 0.53 -6.34
C PRO A 65 24.04 0.62 -6.60
N VAL A 66 24.55 1.83 -6.76
CA VAL A 66 25.98 2.12 -6.97
C VAL A 66 26.38 3.25 -6.03
N GLU A 67 27.31 2.98 -5.10
CA GLU A 67 27.80 3.98 -4.13
C GLU A 67 26.68 4.69 -3.35
N GLY A 68 25.68 3.94 -2.87
CA GLY A 68 24.55 4.50 -2.12
C GLY A 68 23.54 5.27 -2.96
N ARG A 69 23.67 5.27 -4.29
CA ARG A 69 22.73 5.90 -5.24
C ARG A 69 21.94 4.84 -5.98
N GLN A 70 20.68 5.14 -6.26
CA GLN A 70 19.78 4.32 -7.04
C GLN A 70 18.87 5.25 -7.85
N THR A 71 18.49 4.84 -9.06
CA THR A 71 17.46 5.51 -9.84
C THR A 71 16.23 4.61 -9.99
N VAL A 72 15.10 5.22 -10.34
CA VAL A 72 13.85 4.54 -10.59
C VAL A 72 13.23 5.00 -11.90
N ASP A 73 12.70 4.03 -12.63
CA ASP A 73 11.84 4.22 -13.78
C ASP A 73 10.39 3.96 -13.39
N VAL A 74 9.49 4.80 -13.92
CA VAL A 74 8.05 4.68 -13.69
C VAL A 74 7.36 4.40 -15.01
N TYR A 75 6.71 3.24 -15.09
CA TYR A 75 5.92 2.80 -16.22
C TYR A 75 4.43 2.88 -15.91
N LEU A 76 3.65 3.40 -16.84
CA LEU A 76 2.21 3.49 -16.79
C LEU A 76 1.61 2.55 -17.84
N ALA A 77 0.89 1.54 -17.38
CA ALA A 77 0.13 0.62 -18.21
C ALA A 77 -1.37 0.87 -18.05
N VAL A 78 -2.12 0.77 -19.15
CA VAL A 78 -3.58 0.95 -19.18
C VAL A 78 -4.26 -0.19 -19.95
N GLY A 79 -5.50 -0.49 -19.59
CA GLY A 79 -6.30 -1.57 -20.17
C GLY A 79 -5.57 -2.92 -20.07
N ASN A 80 -5.55 -3.68 -21.16
CA ASN A 80 -4.96 -5.02 -21.19
C ASN A 80 -3.49 -5.07 -20.75
N GLN A 81 -2.73 -3.97 -20.89
CA GLN A 81 -1.34 -3.93 -20.45
C GLN A 81 -1.21 -3.91 -18.92
N ALA A 82 -2.20 -3.38 -18.18
CA ALA A 82 -2.16 -3.27 -16.72
C ALA A 82 -2.18 -4.63 -15.99
N SER A 83 -2.54 -5.70 -16.69
CA SER A 83 -2.48 -7.08 -16.19
C SER A 83 -1.13 -7.77 -16.37
N ALA A 84 -0.19 -7.22 -17.15
CA ALA A 84 1.11 -7.86 -17.39
C ALA A 84 2.01 -7.80 -16.15
N ILE A 85 2.74 -8.86 -15.79
CA ILE A 85 3.60 -8.84 -14.58
C ILE A 85 4.80 -7.90 -14.73
N ALA A 86 5.45 -7.92 -15.90
CA ALA A 86 6.57 -7.03 -16.20
C ALA A 86 6.13 -5.55 -16.21
N ALA A 87 7.09 -4.64 -16.01
CA ALA A 87 6.87 -3.22 -16.23
C ALA A 87 6.73 -2.95 -17.73
N VAL A 88 5.49 -2.70 -18.17
CA VAL A 88 5.12 -2.43 -19.57
C VAL A 88 4.35 -1.11 -19.67
N GLY A 89 4.06 -0.66 -20.89
CA GLY A 89 3.34 0.58 -21.14
C GLY A 89 4.29 1.76 -21.35
N SER A 90 3.84 2.97 -21.05
CA SER A 90 4.59 4.20 -21.28
C SER A 90 5.53 4.50 -20.10
N ARG A 91 6.82 4.70 -20.35
CA ARG A 91 7.76 5.24 -19.35
C ARG A 91 7.46 6.72 -19.14
N ILE A 92 6.80 7.08 -18.04
CA ILE A 92 6.37 8.45 -17.74
C ILE A 92 7.41 9.25 -16.95
N PHE A 93 8.27 8.55 -16.21
CA PHE A 93 9.47 9.11 -15.58
C PHE A 93 10.61 8.11 -15.75
N GLY A 94 11.82 8.62 -15.94
CA GLY A 94 13.00 7.82 -16.19
C GLY A 94 14.20 8.35 -15.45
N ASP A 95 15.02 7.45 -14.90
CA ASP A 95 16.27 7.76 -14.21
C ASP A 95 16.09 8.77 -13.06
N VAL A 96 14.93 8.72 -12.38
CA VAL A 96 14.65 9.60 -11.24
C VAL A 96 15.51 9.15 -10.07
N GLU A 97 16.25 10.07 -9.47
CA GLU A 97 17.12 9.75 -8.35
C GLU A 97 16.32 9.47 -7.07
N VAL A 98 16.59 8.33 -6.44
CA VAL A 98 15.98 7.94 -5.16
C VAL A 98 16.61 8.73 -4.03
N SER A 99 15.78 9.34 -3.17
CA SER A 99 16.25 10.16 -2.05
C SER A 99 16.48 9.31 -0.80
N PHE A 100 17.72 8.92 -0.49
CA PHE A 100 18.04 8.15 0.73
C PHE A 100 18.47 9.01 1.93
N ASP A 101 18.89 10.24 1.69
CA ASP A 101 19.32 11.15 2.76
C ASP A 101 18.19 12.08 3.22
N ALA A 102 18.46 12.85 4.27
CA ALA A 102 17.56 13.88 4.79
C ALA A 102 17.61 15.18 3.97
N ALA A 103 18.23 15.19 2.77
CA ALA A 103 18.18 16.35 1.90
C ALA A 103 16.73 16.59 1.41
N PRO A 104 16.42 17.79 0.89
CA PRO A 104 15.12 18.06 0.33
C PRO A 104 14.68 16.98 -0.67
N PRO A 105 13.41 16.53 -0.63
CA PRO A 105 12.91 15.48 -1.51
C PRO A 105 13.16 15.80 -2.98
N LYS A 106 13.74 14.85 -3.73
CA LYS A 106 13.84 14.96 -5.18
C LYS A 106 12.51 14.55 -5.81
N THR A 107 11.67 15.54 -6.08
CA THR A 107 10.38 15.34 -6.75
C THR A 107 10.48 15.71 -8.23
N VAL A 108 9.69 15.02 -9.06
CA VAL A 108 9.59 15.30 -10.49
C VAL A 108 8.12 15.39 -10.90
N ALA A 109 7.81 16.20 -11.90
CA ALA A 109 6.45 16.36 -12.41
C ALA A 109 6.43 16.35 -13.95
N SER A 110 5.45 15.65 -14.53
CA SER A 110 5.25 15.55 -15.97
C SER A 110 3.85 15.05 -16.28
N GLY A 111 3.21 15.57 -17.33
CA GLY A 111 1.93 15.04 -17.83
C GLY A 111 0.77 15.06 -16.82
N GLY A 112 0.80 15.94 -15.83
CA GLY A 112 -0.19 16.01 -14.74
C GLY A 112 0.12 15.11 -13.54
N PHE A 113 1.18 14.29 -13.62
CA PHE A 113 1.66 13.46 -12.53
C PHE A 113 2.80 14.16 -11.77
N CYS A 114 2.82 13.97 -10.45
CA CYS A 114 3.99 14.25 -9.63
C CYS A 114 4.49 12.92 -9.05
N PHE A 115 5.80 12.75 -8.95
CA PHE A 115 6.41 11.52 -8.47
C PHE A 115 7.53 11.80 -7.49
N PHE A 116 7.66 10.89 -6.52
CA PHE A 116 8.75 10.82 -5.57
C PHE A 116 9.09 9.35 -5.24
N ALA A 117 10.38 9.06 -5.07
CA ALA A 117 10.83 7.84 -4.42
C ALA A 117 11.99 8.10 -3.44
N GLY A 118 11.95 7.48 -2.27
CA GLY A 118 13.03 7.61 -1.29
C GLY A 118 12.70 7.18 0.13
N ALA A 119 13.73 7.13 0.96
CA ALA A 119 13.65 6.83 2.39
C ALA A 119 12.86 7.94 3.13
N ARG A 120 11.91 7.54 3.97
CA ARG A 120 11.06 8.45 4.76
C ARG A 120 10.79 7.83 6.12
N SER A 121 10.43 8.67 7.09
CA SER A 121 9.84 8.19 8.35
C SER A 121 8.58 7.38 8.04
N ASP A 122 8.45 6.21 8.66
CA ASP A 122 7.28 5.34 8.54
C ASP A 122 6.10 5.98 9.27
N PRO A 123 5.04 6.43 8.58
CA PRO A 123 3.93 7.14 9.20
C PRO A 123 2.98 6.19 9.93
N ALA A 124 3.17 4.87 9.80
CA ALA A 124 2.43 3.88 10.56
C ALA A 124 2.75 4.00 12.05
N PHE A 125 1.73 3.94 12.90
CA PHE A 125 1.90 3.95 14.35
C PHE A 125 1.12 2.79 14.97
N VAL A 126 1.78 2.07 15.87
CA VAL A 126 1.20 0.89 16.53
C VAL A 126 1.95 0.55 17.82
N ASP A 127 1.22 0.09 18.84
CA ASP A 127 1.76 -0.41 20.10
C ASP A 127 1.85 -1.95 20.04
N LEU A 128 2.95 -2.46 19.49
CA LEU A 128 3.14 -3.91 19.31
C LEU A 128 3.56 -4.63 20.60
N ASP A 129 4.18 -3.90 21.55
CA ASP A 129 4.71 -4.47 22.79
C ASP A 129 3.83 -4.18 24.02
N GLY A 130 2.74 -3.45 23.85
CA GLY A 130 1.77 -3.14 24.90
C GLY A 130 2.28 -2.11 25.92
N THR A 131 3.28 -1.31 25.54
CA THR A 131 3.90 -0.30 26.42
C THR A 131 3.17 1.04 26.38
N GLY A 132 2.18 1.19 25.51
CA GLY A 132 1.52 2.47 25.21
C GLY A 132 2.41 3.41 24.39
N ARG A 133 3.48 2.91 23.78
CA ARG A 133 4.40 3.69 22.94
C ARG A 133 4.34 3.20 21.51
N ASP A 134 4.58 4.12 20.60
CA ASP A 134 4.64 3.77 19.18
C ASP A 134 5.92 2.96 18.89
N SER A 135 5.71 1.71 18.47
CA SER A 135 6.75 0.76 18.06
C SER A 135 7.39 1.12 16.71
N ARG A 136 6.88 2.15 16.02
CA ARG A 136 7.36 2.65 14.72
C ARG A 136 7.91 4.07 14.78
N ALA A 137 8.00 4.68 15.96
CA ALA A 137 8.35 6.10 16.11
C ALA A 137 9.72 6.51 15.51
N GLN A 138 10.61 5.57 15.23
CA GLN A 138 11.93 5.77 14.61
C GLN A 138 12.15 4.85 13.41
N ALA A 139 11.07 4.26 12.87
CA ALA A 139 11.16 3.36 11.73
C ALA A 139 11.24 4.18 10.43
N ASN A 140 12.00 3.66 9.46
CA ASN A 140 12.11 4.21 8.12
C ASN A 140 11.51 3.22 7.12
N VAL A 141 11.08 3.75 5.98
CA VAL A 141 10.61 2.98 4.81
C VAL A 141 11.08 3.66 3.54
N VAL A 142 11.12 2.93 2.42
CA VAL A 142 11.17 3.55 1.09
C VAL A 142 9.76 3.78 0.59
N ALA A 143 9.39 5.04 0.39
CA ALA A 143 8.12 5.42 -0.22
C ALA A 143 8.26 5.53 -1.74
N MET A 144 7.27 5.02 -2.46
CA MET A 144 7.01 5.25 -3.88
C MET A 144 5.67 5.97 -3.99
N MET A 145 5.72 7.24 -4.38
CA MET A 145 4.56 8.12 -4.35
C MET A 145 4.25 8.64 -5.76
N ILE A 146 2.99 8.51 -6.16
CA ILE A 146 2.43 9.16 -7.35
C ILE A 146 1.26 10.03 -6.91
N GLU A 147 1.25 11.28 -7.35
CA GLU A 147 0.08 12.14 -7.29
C GLU A 147 -0.46 12.42 -8.69
N LEU A 148 -1.77 12.30 -8.83
CA LEU A 148 -2.47 12.34 -10.12
C LEU A 148 -3.81 13.08 -10.01
N PRO A 149 -4.33 13.65 -11.10
CA PRO A 149 -5.67 14.24 -11.11
C PRO A 149 -6.73 13.18 -10.80
N ASN A 150 -7.76 13.53 -10.03
CA ASN A 150 -8.86 12.61 -9.69
C ASN A 150 -9.56 12.05 -10.93
N SER A 151 -9.67 12.85 -12.00
CA SER A 151 -10.25 12.43 -13.28
C SER A 151 -9.51 11.26 -13.92
N TYR A 152 -8.24 11.05 -13.58
CA TYR A 152 -7.43 9.96 -14.11
C TYR A 152 -7.81 8.60 -13.51
N LEU A 153 -8.34 8.60 -12.27
CA LEU A 153 -8.84 7.39 -11.63
C LEU A 153 -10.10 6.84 -12.31
N SER A 154 -10.85 7.69 -13.03
CA SER A 154 -12.13 7.33 -13.66
C SER A 154 -13.11 6.65 -12.69
N ALA A 155 -13.12 7.10 -11.43
CA ALA A 155 -13.96 6.54 -10.37
C ALA A 155 -15.46 6.73 -10.69
N ASP A 156 -16.22 5.62 -10.65
CA ASP A 156 -17.69 5.64 -10.77
C ASP A 156 -18.33 4.54 -9.89
N PRO A 157 -18.72 4.84 -8.64
CA PRO A 157 -18.38 6.05 -7.88
C PRO A 157 -16.99 6.01 -7.23
N ASP A 158 -16.36 4.83 -7.19
CA ASP A 158 -15.11 4.55 -6.48
C ASP A 158 -14.18 3.63 -7.30
N VAL A 159 -12.93 3.51 -6.85
CA VAL A 159 -11.92 2.60 -7.40
C VAL A 159 -11.43 1.62 -6.33
N ARG A 160 -10.85 0.49 -6.75
CA ARG A 160 -10.16 -0.47 -5.87
C ARG A 160 -8.67 -0.41 -6.17
N ILE A 161 -7.86 -0.23 -5.13
CA ILE A 161 -6.42 -0.03 -5.26
C ILE A 161 -5.69 -1.06 -4.39
N TRP A 162 -4.69 -1.69 -4.96
CA TRP A 162 -3.81 -2.63 -4.27
C TRP A 162 -2.40 -2.54 -4.86
N ALA A 163 -1.46 -3.24 -4.25
CA ALA A 163 -0.08 -3.26 -4.67
C ALA A 163 0.51 -4.65 -4.67
N ARG A 164 1.57 -4.83 -5.47
CA ARG A 164 2.32 -6.09 -5.57
C ARG A 164 3.80 -5.82 -5.81
N CYS A 165 4.65 -6.65 -5.20
CA CYS A 165 6.06 -6.77 -5.52
C CYS A 165 6.28 -8.11 -6.25
N SER A 166 6.89 -8.07 -7.43
CA SER A 166 7.25 -9.27 -8.20
C SER A 166 8.73 -9.23 -8.56
N LEU A 167 9.44 -10.34 -8.35
CA LEU A 167 10.84 -10.50 -8.69
C LEU A 167 10.97 -11.34 -9.96
N LEU A 168 11.76 -10.87 -10.93
CA LEU A 168 12.21 -11.72 -12.01
C LEU A 168 13.41 -12.55 -11.52
N SER A 169 13.19 -13.85 -11.30
CA SER A 169 14.20 -14.80 -10.83
C SER A 169 14.57 -15.75 -11.97
N GLY A 170 15.68 -15.47 -12.65
CA GLY A 170 16.01 -16.14 -13.92
C GLY A 170 15.02 -15.69 -15.00
N ASP A 171 14.31 -16.65 -15.60
CA ASP A 171 13.29 -16.39 -16.63
C ASP A 171 11.85 -16.46 -16.09
N GLU A 172 11.67 -16.64 -14.77
CA GLU A 172 10.36 -16.78 -14.13
C GLU A 172 10.06 -15.62 -13.18
N TRP A 173 8.79 -15.21 -13.18
CA TRP A 173 8.29 -14.21 -12.24
C TRP A 173 7.83 -14.88 -10.95
N VAL A 174 8.33 -14.38 -9.82
CA VAL A 174 7.90 -14.78 -8.49
C VAL A 174 7.20 -13.60 -7.81
N HIS A 175 5.96 -13.80 -7.36
CA HIS A 175 5.23 -12.79 -6.60
C HIS A 175 5.71 -12.82 -5.15
N ALA A 176 6.49 -11.79 -4.77
CA ALA A 176 7.15 -11.72 -3.48
C ALA A 176 6.16 -11.33 -2.38
N ASP A 177 5.34 -10.32 -2.66
CA ASP A 177 4.43 -9.73 -1.69
C ASP A 177 3.27 -8.98 -2.38
N ARG A 178 2.16 -8.78 -1.66
CA ARG A 178 1.04 -7.94 -2.11
C ARG A 178 0.33 -7.31 -0.91
N ILE A 179 -0.29 -6.16 -1.12
CA ILE A 179 -1.01 -5.44 -0.07
C ILE A 179 -2.22 -4.67 -0.62
N GLY A 180 -3.36 -4.80 0.07
CA GLY A 180 -4.48 -3.87 -0.03
C GLY A 180 -4.70 -3.15 1.29
N HIS A 181 -5.55 -3.73 2.14
CA HIS A 181 -5.79 -3.24 3.48
C HIS A 181 -4.61 -3.55 4.39
N PRO A 182 -4.25 -2.63 5.30
CA PRO A 182 -3.23 -2.91 6.30
C PRO A 182 -3.57 -4.16 7.11
N TRP A 183 -2.54 -4.98 7.32
CA TRP A 183 -2.53 -6.20 8.15
C TRP A 183 -3.32 -7.39 7.62
N ILE A 184 -4.14 -7.25 6.57
CA ILE A 184 -5.04 -8.33 6.16
C ILE A 184 -4.28 -9.57 5.70
N GLY A 185 -3.27 -9.44 4.85
CA GLY A 185 -2.41 -10.56 4.46
C GLY A 185 -1.83 -11.30 5.67
N ASN A 186 -1.27 -10.57 6.63
CA ASN A 186 -0.66 -11.16 7.84
C ASN A 186 -1.69 -11.78 8.81
N LEU A 187 -2.93 -11.29 8.84
CA LEU A 187 -3.96 -11.78 9.75
C LEU A 187 -4.63 -13.07 9.26
N ILE A 188 -4.76 -13.24 7.95
CA ILE A 188 -5.54 -14.34 7.35
C ILE A 188 -4.67 -15.42 6.72
N THR A 189 -3.35 -15.32 6.84
CA THR A 189 -2.41 -16.31 6.29
C THR A 189 -1.52 -16.88 7.40
N THR A 190 -0.89 -18.00 7.08
CA THR A 190 0.17 -18.65 7.84
C THR A 190 1.47 -18.59 7.04
N GLU A 191 2.59 -19.01 7.63
CA GLU A 191 3.84 -19.15 6.85
C GLU A 191 3.67 -20.05 5.63
N GLU A 192 2.87 -21.11 5.76
CA GLU A 192 2.61 -22.08 4.69
C GLU A 192 1.70 -21.54 3.57
N THR A 193 0.82 -20.58 3.86
CA THR A 193 -0.18 -20.06 2.91
C THR A 193 0.12 -18.65 2.41
N ARG A 194 1.15 -17.99 2.96
CA ARG A 194 1.54 -16.63 2.59
C ARG A 194 2.03 -16.51 1.15
N ASP A 195 2.83 -17.46 0.66
CA ASP A 195 3.26 -17.45 -0.74
C ASP A 195 2.07 -17.62 -1.70
N GLU A 196 1.07 -18.42 -1.33
CA GLU A 196 -0.17 -18.57 -2.10
C GLU A 196 -1.00 -17.28 -2.11
N PHE A 197 -1.12 -16.60 -0.97
CA PHE A 197 -1.77 -15.29 -0.89
C PHE A 197 -1.05 -14.28 -1.78
N ASN A 198 0.29 -14.17 -1.65
CA ASN A 198 1.11 -13.22 -2.39
C ASN A 198 1.04 -13.46 -3.91
N ALA A 199 0.97 -14.72 -4.34
CA ALA A 199 0.80 -15.10 -5.74
C ALA A 199 -0.63 -14.92 -6.27
N GLY A 200 -1.63 -14.82 -5.39
CA GLY A 200 -3.04 -14.70 -5.76
C GLY A 200 -3.44 -13.31 -6.27
N GLU A 201 -4.58 -13.25 -6.95
CA GLU A 201 -5.23 -12.02 -7.41
C GLU A 201 -6.42 -11.65 -6.50
N PRO A 202 -6.71 -10.35 -6.26
CA PRO A 202 -7.79 -9.95 -5.36
C PRO A 202 -9.16 -10.52 -5.71
N ASN A 203 -9.47 -10.72 -6.99
CA ASN A 203 -10.74 -11.30 -7.43
C ASN A 203 -11.01 -12.74 -6.92
N ARG A 204 -10.00 -13.44 -6.39
CA ARG A 204 -10.14 -14.76 -5.75
C ARG A 204 -10.15 -14.71 -4.24
N ASP A 205 -9.90 -13.56 -3.64
CA ASP A 205 -9.62 -13.48 -2.21
C ASP A 205 -10.80 -13.90 -1.34
N ARG A 206 -11.99 -13.46 -1.73
CA ARG A 206 -13.21 -13.77 -1.00
C ARG A 206 -13.47 -15.28 -0.97
N GLU A 207 -13.36 -15.94 -2.12
CA GLU A 207 -13.53 -17.38 -2.23
C GLU A 207 -12.46 -18.13 -1.40
N ARG A 208 -11.22 -17.66 -1.47
CA ARG A 208 -10.07 -18.37 -0.91
C ARG A 208 -9.85 -18.16 0.59
N TRP A 209 -10.09 -16.95 1.10
CA TRP A 209 -9.62 -16.52 2.42
C TRP A 209 -10.73 -16.18 3.42
N ILE A 210 -11.98 -16.02 2.99
CA ILE A 210 -13.07 -15.64 3.91
C ILE A 210 -13.25 -16.63 5.05
N GLY A 211 -12.99 -17.93 4.82
CA GLY A 211 -13.05 -18.95 5.87
C GLY A 211 -12.07 -18.67 7.01
N GLN A 212 -10.81 -18.35 6.68
CA GLN A 212 -9.77 -18.05 7.66
C GLN A 212 -10.08 -16.78 8.46
N LEU A 213 -10.62 -15.75 7.79
CA LEU A 213 -11.05 -14.52 8.46
C LEU A 213 -12.23 -14.76 9.40
N ILE A 214 -13.24 -15.55 8.99
CA ILE A 214 -14.37 -15.93 9.85
C ILE A 214 -13.88 -16.66 11.11
N GLU A 215 -12.96 -17.62 10.95
CA GLU A 215 -12.40 -18.35 12.09
C GLU A 215 -11.59 -17.46 13.02
N LEU A 216 -10.79 -16.54 12.46
CA LEU A 216 -10.09 -15.53 13.25
C LEU A 216 -11.07 -14.70 14.08
N MET A 217 -12.09 -14.12 13.44
CA MET A 217 -13.12 -13.32 14.10
C MET A 217 -13.89 -14.10 15.17
N ALA A 218 -14.20 -15.39 14.92
CA ALA A 218 -14.84 -16.24 15.92
C ALA A 218 -13.96 -16.41 17.17
N ARG A 219 -12.64 -16.64 16.99
CA ARG A 219 -11.69 -16.80 18.10
C ARG A 219 -11.42 -15.50 18.88
N THR A 220 -11.34 -14.37 18.18
CA THR A 220 -10.93 -13.09 18.78
C THR A 220 -12.09 -12.28 19.36
N GLY A 221 -13.22 -12.25 18.65
CA GLY A 221 -14.39 -11.44 19.00
C GLY A 221 -15.66 -12.23 19.30
N GLY A 222 -15.61 -13.57 19.24
CA GLY A 222 -16.79 -14.40 19.48
C GLY A 222 -17.88 -14.22 18.41
N TYR A 223 -17.50 -13.90 17.18
CA TYR A 223 -18.44 -13.81 16.06
C TYR A 223 -19.04 -15.18 15.74
N THR A 224 -20.36 -15.21 15.52
CA THR A 224 -20.96 -16.30 14.75
C THR A 224 -20.56 -16.16 13.28
N ARG A 225 -20.72 -17.24 12.49
CA ARG A 225 -20.42 -17.22 11.06
C ARG A 225 -21.20 -16.13 10.31
N GLU A 226 -22.50 -15.99 10.60
CA GLU A 226 -23.36 -15.00 9.94
C GLU A 226 -22.97 -13.57 10.29
N GLU A 227 -22.69 -13.30 11.58
CA GLU A 227 -22.19 -12.00 12.01
C GLU A 227 -20.84 -11.67 11.37
N ALA A 228 -19.91 -12.63 11.29
CA ALA A 228 -18.62 -12.42 10.65
C ALA A 228 -18.77 -12.08 9.17
N ILE A 229 -19.60 -12.83 8.42
CA ILE A 229 -19.88 -12.54 7.02
C ILE A 229 -20.48 -11.13 6.86
N SER A 230 -21.45 -10.77 7.70
CA SER A 230 -22.07 -9.45 7.67
C SER A 230 -21.05 -8.34 7.95
N ALA A 231 -20.19 -8.52 8.95
CA ALA A 231 -19.16 -7.55 9.31
C ALA A 231 -18.09 -7.42 8.21
N ILE A 232 -17.62 -8.53 7.64
CA ILE A 232 -16.66 -8.52 6.52
C ILE A 232 -17.23 -7.76 5.31
N ASN A 233 -18.52 -7.98 5.00
CA ASN A 233 -19.19 -7.28 3.90
C ASN A 233 -19.35 -5.78 4.17
N ALA A 234 -19.72 -5.40 5.39
CA ALA A 234 -19.92 -4.00 5.76
C ALA A 234 -18.59 -3.23 5.79
N GLU A 235 -17.53 -3.87 6.27
CA GLU A 235 -16.18 -3.31 6.34
C GLU A 235 -15.49 -3.27 4.96
N GLY A 236 -15.86 -4.19 4.05
CA GLY A 236 -15.20 -4.30 2.74
C GLY A 236 -13.81 -4.95 2.79
N THR A 237 -13.48 -5.70 3.85
CA THR A 237 -12.13 -6.25 4.10
C THR A 237 -11.65 -7.26 3.04
N LEU A 238 -12.58 -7.95 2.38
CA LEU A 238 -12.27 -8.88 1.30
C LEU A 238 -13.14 -8.58 0.08
N PRO A 239 -12.54 -8.48 -1.12
CA PRO A 239 -11.13 -8.74 -1.46
C PRO A 239 -10.12 -7.75 -0.86
N ASP A 240 -8.83 -8.12 -0.78
CA ASP A 240 -7.81 -7.26 -0.14
C ASP A 240 -7.40 -6.09 -1.06
N VAL A 241 -8.26 -5.07 -1.14
CA VAL A 241 -8.08 -3.85 -1.96
C VAL A 241 -8.64 -2.63 -1.23
N LEU A 242 -7.92 -1.51 -1.21
CA LEU A 242 -8.47 -0.26 -0.68
C LEU A 242 -9.51 0.30 -1.65
N THR A 243 -10.75 0.44 -1.18
CA THR A 243 -11.81 1.15 -1.90
C THR A 243 -11.65 2.65 -1.66
N TYR A 244 -11.68 3.46 -2.71
CA TYR A 244 -11.49 4.90 -2.61
C TYR A 244 -12.42 5.67 -3.55
N ASN A 245 -13.19 6.59 -2.98
CA ASN A 245 -14.04 7.53 -3.67
C ASN A 245 -13.42 8.94 -3.54
N PRO A 246 -12.87 9.52 -4.62
CA PRO A 246 -12.24 10.83 -4.59
C PRO A 246 -13.23 12.00 -4.42
N SER A 247 -14.54 11.74 -4.43
CA SER A 247 -15.59 12.73 -4.16
C SER A 247 -16.02 12.77 -2.69
N ARG A 248 -15.43 11.92 -1.84
CA ARG A 248 -15.68 11.86 -0.39
C ARG A 248 -14.38 12.15 0.37
N PRO A 249 -14.44 12.74 1.57
CA PRO A 249 -13.25 12.91 2.40
C PRO A 249 -12.51 11.58 2.59
N ALA A 250 -11.20 11.60 2.40
CA ALA A 250 -10.35 10.44 2.64
C ALA A 250 -10.24 10.18 4.15
N GLN A 251 -10.61 8.98 4.56
CA GLN A 251 -10.45 8.44 5.90
C GLN A 251 -10.76 6.96 5.80
N TYR A 252 -9.92 6.10 6.38
CA TYR A 252 -10.16 4.67 6.38
C TYR A 252 -11.58 4.35 6.88
N PRO A 253 -12.41 3.59 6.11
CA PRO A 253 -12.03 2.76 4.96
C PRO A 253 -12.19 3.39 3.55
N ASN A 254 -12.53 4.67 3.41
CA ASN A 254 -12.48 5.40 2.13
C ASN A 254 -11.04 5.85 1.82
N GLY A 255 -10.26 4.95 1.22
CA GLY A 255 -8.81 5.08 1.13
C GLY A 255 -8.14 4.91 2.50
N ARG A 256 -6.98 5.52 2.67
CA ARG A 256 -6.24 5.57 3.93
C ARG A 256 -5.32 6.80 3.93
N THR A 257 -5.46 7.63 4.94
CA THR A 257 -4.57 8.77 5.20
C THR A 257 -3.37 8.35 6.06
N LEU A 258 -2.34 9.19 6.10
CA LEU A 258 -1.16 9.00 6.95
C LEU A 258 -1.48 9.09 8.45
N THR A 259 -2.67 9.59 8.82
CA THR A 259 -3.09 9.81 10.20
C THR A 259 -4.15 8.83 10.69
N ASP A 260 -4.59 7.89 9.85
CA ASP A 260 -5.63 6.93 10.20
C ASP A 260 -5.08 5.84 11.15
N ASP A 261 -5.71 5.69 12.32
CA ASP A 261 -5.43 4.59 13.26
C ASP A 261 -6.05 3.27 12.76
N VAL A 262 -5.45 2.69 11.72
CA VAL A 262 -5.93 1.44 11.14
C VAL A 262 -5.70 0.25 12.11
N ALA A 263 -4.67 0.32 12.96
CA ALA A 263 -4.42 -0.72 13.96
C ALA A 263 -5.56 -0.78 14.99
N GLY A 264 -5.92 0.35 15.60
CA GLY A 264 -7.06 0.47 16.50
C GLY A 264 -8.36 0.10 15.81
N HIS A 265 -8.59 0.59 14.59
CA HIS A 265 -9.76 0.22 13.79
C HIS A 265 -9.86 -1.31 13.57
N ARG A 266 -8.75 -1.96 13.21
CA ARG A 266 -8.71 -3.41 12.97
C ARG A 266 -8.91 -4.22 14.25
N ILE A 267 -8.34 -3.78 15.37
CA ILE A 267 -8.58 -4.40 16.69
C ILE A 267 -10.06 -4.33 17.03
N ALA A 268 -10.71 -3.18 16.83
CA ALA A 268 -12.14 -3.02 17.11
C ALA A 268 -12.99 -3.96 16.23
N PHE A 269 -12.69 -4.00 14.92
CA PHE A 269 -13.32 -4.89 13.96
C PHE A 269 -13.22 -6.37 14.38
N LEU A 270 -12.02 -6.84 14.75
CA LEU A 270 -11.81 -8.24 15.11
C LEU A 270 -12.40 -8.64 16.47
N THR A 271 -12.49 -7.71 17.43
CA THR A 271 -12.81 -8.06 18.83
C THR A 271 -14.22 -7.70 19.28
N LYS A 272 -15.01 -6.97 18.47
CA LYS A 272 -16.29 -6.34 18.86
C LYS A 272 -16.14 -5.34 20.03
N LYS A 273 -14.93 -4.87 20.32
CA LYS A 273 -14.65 -3.94 21.42
C LYS A 273 -14.28 -2.58 20.88
N ALA A 274 -14.40 -1.55 21.71
CA ALA A 274 -13.79 -0.26 21.40
C ALA A 274 -12.28 -0.44 21.19
N PRO A 275 -11.66 0.33 20.28
CA PRO A 275 -10.21 0.33 20.17
C PRO A 275 -9.60 0.66 21.54
N PRO A 276 -8.44 0.07 21.88
CA PRO A 276 -7.72 0.45 23.09
C PRO A 276 -7.52 1.98 23.10
N SER A 277 -7.56 2.59 24.30
CA SER A 277 -7.44 4.05 24.48
C SER A 277 -6.30 4.62 23.62
N PRO A 278 -6.46 5.78 22.96
CA PRO A 278 -5.56 6.29 21.93
C PRO A 278 -4.28 6.87 22.56
N GLY A 279 -3.46 6.00 23.17
CA GLY A 279 -2.14 6.38 23.67
C GLY A 279 -1.21 6.83 22.54
N LEU A 280 -1.53 6.44 21.31
CA LEU A 280 -0.80 6.82 20.11
C LEU A 280 -1.50 7.96 19.39
N SER A 281 -0.70 8.91 18.93
CA SER A 281 -1.12 9.98 18.03
C SER A 281 -0.41 9.82 16.70
N PRO A 282 -1.00 10.33 15.60
CA PRO A 282 -0.28 10.43 14.34
C PRO A 282 1.07 11.12 14.48
N HIS A 283 2.01 10.74 13.62
CA HIS A 283 3.33 11.35 13.57
C HIS A 283 3.21 12.84 13.22
N THR A 284 4.14 13.65 13.73
CA THR A 284 4.07 15.13 13.64
C THR A 284 4.97 15.72 12.55
N ASP A 285 5.72 14.89 11.85
CA ASP A 285 6.66 15.23 10.79
C ASP A 285 6.06 15.03 9.37
N ILE A 286 4.77 14.71 9.28
CA ILE A 286 3.99 14.66 8.03
C ILE A 286 3.98 16.04 7.35
N LEU A 287 4.17 16.04 6.03
CA LEU A 287 4.24 17.24 5.19
C LEU A 287 2.89 17.52 4.49
N PRO A 288 2.52 18.78 4.24
CA PRO A 288 1.26 19.14 3.56
C PRO A 288 1.28 18.95 2.04
N GLU A 289 2.48 18.73 1.47
CA GLU A 289 2.74 18.58 0.04
C GLU A 289 3.67 17.38 -0.17
N ILE A 290 3.81 16.95 -1.43
CA ILE A 290 4.70 15.86 -1.84
C ILE A 290 6.09 15.99 -1.18
N PRO A 291 6.62 14.94 -0.53
CA PRO A 291 6.16 13.54 -0.52
C PRO A 291 5.12 13.18 0.55
N TYR A 292 4.59 14.14 1.32
CA TYR A 292 3.69 13.95 2.46
C TYR A 292 4.31 13.27 3.70
N LEU A 293 5.34 12.46 3.53
CA LEU A 293 6.04 11.81 4.65
C LEU A 293 7.22 12.64 5.17
N GLY A 294 7.54 12.49 6.46
CA GLY A 294 8.69 13.12 7.11
C GLY A 294 10.05 12.60 6.62
N ALA A 295 11.11 13.36 6.94
CA ALA A 295 12.48 12.97 6.63
C ALA A 295 12.86 11.65 7.33
N PRO A 296 13.75 10.82 6.75
CA PRO A 296 14.20 9.60 7.40
C PRO A 296 14.98 9.91 8.68
N HIS A 297 14.92 8.98 9.66
CA HIS A 297 15.65 9.02 10.93
C HIS A 297 17.12 8.61 10.79
#